data_AF-A0A3B3BRR0-F1
#
_entry.id   AF-A0A3B3BRR0-F1
#
_cell.length_a   1.000
_cell.length_b   1.000
_cell.length_c   1.000
_cell.angle_alpha   90.00
_cell.angle_beta   90.00
_cell.angle_gamma   90.00
#
_symmetry.space_group_name_H-M   'P 1'
#
loop_
_entity.id
_entity.type
_entity.pdbx_description
1 polymer ?
#
loop_
_entity_poly.entity_id
_entity_poly.type
_entity_poly.pdbx_seq_one_letter_code
_entity_poly.pdbx_strand_id
1 'polypeptide(L)' 'MASAANANLNAVRETMDVLLEISRLLNTGLDMESLSICVRLCEQGINPEALSAVIKELRKASESLKVEQKLSLHLK' A
#
# COMPACT_ATOMS: atom_id res chain seq x y z
N MET A 1 -22.78 18.44 16.87
CA MET A 1 -21.39 18.31 16.39
C MET A 1 -20.94 16.85 16.21
N ALA A 2 -21.28 15.90 17.10
CA ALA A 2 -20.92 14.47 16.93
C ALA A 2 -21.37 13.84 15.61
N SER A 3 -22.58 14.18 15.13
CA SER A 3 -23.14 13.63 13.87
C SER A 3 -22.31 13.95 12.62
N ALA A 4 -21.68 15.13 12.53
CA ALA A 4 -20.87 15.51 11.37
C ALA A 4 -19.52 14.77 11.34
N ALA A 5 -18.90 14.54 12.51
CA ALA A 5 -17.67 13.76 12.61
C ALA A 5 -17.90 12.29 12.21
N ASN A 6 -19.02 11.70 12.64
CA ASN A 6 -19.41 10.34 12.25
C ASN A 6 -19.68 10.23 10.74
N ALA A 7 -20.33 11.22 10.12
CA ALA A 7 -20.55 11.23 8.68
C ALA A 7 -19.22 11.27 7.90
N ASN A 8 -18.26 12.08 8.38
CA ASN A 8 -16.93 12.18 7.76
C ASN A 8 -16.14 10.87 7.86
N LEU A 9 -16.17 10.19 9.01
CA LEU A 9 -15.51 8.90 9.18
C LEU A 9 -16.09 7.81 8.25
N ASN A 10 -17.41 7.82 8.06
CA ASN A 10 -18.07 6.90 7.12
C ASN A 10 -17.63 7.16 5.68
N ALA A 11 -17.59 8.43 5.25
CA ALA A 11 -17.15 8.81 3.90
C ALA A 11 -15.68 8.41 3.63
N VAL A 12 -14.79 8.58 4.61
CA VAL A 12 -13.39 8.13 4.51
C VAL A 12 -13.31 6.62 4.34
N ARG A 13 -14.10 5.86 5.11
CA ARG A 13 -14.13 4.41 5.02
C ARG A 13 -14.62 3.94 3.65
N GLU A 14 -15.74 4.49 3.17
CA GLU A 14 -16.28 4.18 1.85
C GLU A 14 -15.29 4.49 0.73
N THR A 15 -14.62 5.64 0.81
CA THR A 15 -13.58 6.03 -0.15
C THR A 15 -12.43 5.03 -0.17
N MET A 16 -11.95 4.62 1.01
CA MET A 16 -10.86 3.65 1.11
C MET A 16 -11.28 2.25 0.63
N ASP A 17 -12.52 1.83 0.87
CA ASP A 17 -13.05 0.56 0.39
C ASP A 17 -13.10 0.53 -1.15
N VAL A 18 -13.55 1.62 -1.78
CA VAL A 18 -13.54 1.77 -3.25
C VAL A 18 -12.11 1.75 -3.80
N LEU A 19 -11.17 2.47 -3.18
CA LEU A 19 -9.77 2.45 -3.60
C LEU A 19 -9.14 1.06 -3.49
N LEU A 20 -9.49 0.29 -2.45
CA LEU A 20 -9.02 -1.08 -2.28
C LEU A 20 -9.59 -2.01 -3.35
N GLU A 21 -10.85 -1.82 -3.74
CA GLU A 21 -11.46 -2.57 -4.84
C GLU A 21 -10.77 -2.28 -6.17
N ILE A 22 -10.50 -1.00 -6.49
CA ILE A 22 -9.73 -0.60 -7.68
C ILE A 22 -8.33 -1.24 -7.65
N SER A 23 -7.66 -1.20 -6.49
CA SER A 23 -6.34 -1.81 -6.30
C SER A 23 -6.34 -3.32 -6.60
N ARG A 24 -7.40 -4.03 -6.19
CA ARG A 24 -7.59 -5.46 -6.45
C ARG A 24 -7.86 -5.72 -7.93
N LEU A 25 -8.72 -4.93 -8.57
CA LEU A 25 -9.02 -5.06 -10.00
C LEU A 25 -7.77 -4.85 -10.86
N LEU A 26 -6.91 -3.91 -10.48
CA LEU A 26 -5.63 -3.64 -11.16
C LEU A 26 -4.48 -4.55 -10.69
N ASN A 27 -4.77 -5.46 -9.75
CA ASN A 27 -3.81 -6.41 -9.20
C ASN A 27 -2.50 -5.75 -8.71
N THR A 28 -2.59 -4.59 -8.06
CA THR A 28 -1.40 -3.85 -7.58
C THR A 28 -0.69 -4.58 -6.43
N GLY A 29 -1.39 -5.51 -5.77
CA GLY A 29 -0.90 -6.23 -4.60
C GLY A 29 -0.73 -5.35 -3.36
N LEU A 30 -1.42 -4.20 -3.28
CA LEU A 30 -1.48 -3.38 -2.08
C LEU A 30 -2.63 -3.87 -1.18
N ASP A 31 -2.32 -4.12 0.08
CA ASP A 31 -3.30 -4.34 1.13
C ASP A 31 -3.82 -3.03 1.72
N MET A 32 -4.81 -3.11 2.61
CA MET A 32 -5.48 -1.93 3.16
C MET A 32 -4.52 -0.98 3.88
N GLU A 33 -3.57 -1.55 4.63
CA GLU A 33 -2.56 -0.79 5.36
C GLU A 33 -1.62 -0.06 4.39
N SER A 34 -1.02 -0.77 3.43
CA SER A 34 -0.11 -0.17 2.45
C SER A 34 -0.80 0.89 1.61
N LEU A 35 -2.06 0.65 1.22
CA LEU A 35 -2.84 1.59 0.43
C LEU A 35 -3.13 2.87 1.22
N SER A 36 -3.50 2.76 2.50
CA SER A 36 -3.72 3.92 3.37
C SER A 36 -2.46 4.78 3.51
N ILE A 37 -1.28 4.14 3.64
CA ILE A 37 0.00 4.85 3.66
C ILE A 37 0.23 5.59 2.33
N CYS A 38 0.00 4.93 1.19
CA CYS A 38 0.16 5.56 -0.12
C CYS A 38 -0.74 6.79 -0.28
N VAL A 39 -2.01 6.69 0.12
CA VAL A 39 -2.96 7.82 0.10
C VAL A 39 -2.44 8.97 0.95
N ARG A 40 -1.98 8.71 2.18
CA ARG A 40 -1.44 9.76 3.06
C ARG A 40 -0.21 10.45 2.47
N LEU A 41 0.68 9.70 1.84
CA LEU A 41 1.87 10.24 1.19
C LEU A 41 1.49 11.12 -0.02
N CYS A 42 0.53 10.67 -0.84
CA CYS A 42 -0.01 11.47 -1.94
C CYS A 42 -0.69 12.76 -1.44
N GLU A 43 -1.45 12.71 -0.34
CA GLU A 43 -2.05 13.89 0.30
C GLU A 43 -1.01 14.89 0.81
N GLN A 44 0.20 14.43 1.16
CA GLN A 44 1.34 15.28 1.51
C GLN A 44 2.06 15.89 0.29
N GLY A 45 1.58 15.62 -0.93
CA GLY A 45 2.14 16.15 -2.17
C GLY A 45 3.28 15.31 -2.74
N ILE A 46 3.49 14.08 -2.26
CA ILE A 46 4.47 13.17 -2.85
C ILE A 46 3.98 12.75 -4.25
N ASN A 47 4.90 12.80 -5.21
CA ASN A 47 4.64 12.38 -6.59
C ASN A 47 4.27 10.86 -6.63
N PRO A 48 3.09 10.49 -7.16
CA PRO A 48 2.64 9.09 -7.21
C PRO A 48 3.54 8.18 -8.06
N GLU A 49 4.10 8.69 -9.17
CA GLU A 49 5.01 7.93 -10.03
C GLU A 49 6.30 7.57 -9.28
N ALA A 50 6.89 8.53 -8.56
CA ALA A 50 8.08 8.32 -7.72
C ALA A 50 7.79 7.34 -6.58
N LEU A 51 6.66 7.50 -5.89
CA LEU A 51 6.23 6.57 -4.84
C LEU A 51 6.09 5.13 -5.39
N SER A 52 5.51 4.98 -6.57
CA SER A 52 5.36 3.67 -7.22
C SER A 52 6.71 3.01 -7.54
N ALA A 53 7.71 3.80 -7.94
CA ALA A 53 9.06 3.31 -8.22
C ALA A 53 9.71 2.76 -6.94
N VAL A 54 9.64 3.52 -5.85
CA VAL A 54 10.16 3.10 -4.54
C VAL A 54 9.49 1.81 -4.05
N ILE A 55 8.16 1.70 -4.15
CA ILE A 55 7.44 0.48 -3.75
C ILE A 55 7.91 -0.75 -4.55
N LYS A 56 8.11 -0.59 -5.86
CA LYS A 56 8.59 -1.68 -6.73
C LYS A 56 10.01 -2.10 -6.35
N GLU A 57 10.90 -1.15 -6.09
CA GLU A 57 12.27 -1.43 -5.67
C GLU A 57 12.32 -2.15 -4.32
N LEU A 58 11.55 -1.70 -3.33
CA LEU A 58 11.49 -2.34 -2.01
C LEU A 58 10.96 -3.77 -2.08
N ARG A 59 9.94 -4.03 -2.91
CA ARG A 59 9.41 -5.39 -3.13
C ARG A 59 10.47 -6.31 -3.75
N LYS A 60 11.15 -5.84 -4.80
CA LYS A 60 12.22 -6.58 -5.46
C LYS A 60 13.38 -6.90 -4.51
N ALA A 61 13.79 -5.93 -3.69
CA ALA A 61 14.84 -6.13 -2.69
C ALA A 61 14.41 -7.16 -1.62
N SER A 62 13.18 -7.07 -1.12
CA SER A 62 12.62 -8.03 -0.15
C SER A 62 12.57 -9.46 -0.71
N GLU A 63 12.15 -9.63 -1.95
CA GLU A 63 12.15 -10.93 -2.63
C GLU A 63 13.56 -11.50 -2.79
N SER A 64 14.51 -10.66 -3.20
CA SER A 64 15.91 -11.06 -3.36
C SER A 64 16.50 -11.56 -2.02
N LEU A 65 16.27 -10.83 -0.94
CA LEU A 65 16.71 -11.21 0.40
C LEU A 65 16.10 -12.54 0.86
N LYS A 66 14.81 -12.78 0.59
CA LYS A 66 14.14 -14.06 0.92
C LYS A 66 14.77 -15.23 0.15
N VAL A 67 15.14 -15.03 -1.11
CA VAL A 67 15.80 -16.05 -1.93
C VAL A 67 17.20 -16.36 -1.38
N GLU A 68 17.99 -15.34 -1.08
CA GLU A 68 19.34 -15.51 -0.50
C GLU A 68 19.31 -16.24 0.84
N GLN A 69 18.35 -15.89 1.71
CA GLN A 69 18.14 -16.58 2.98
C GLN A 69 17.77 -18.06 2.78
N LYS A 70 16.86 -18.35 1.84
CA LYS A 70 16.44 -19.73 1.55
C LYS A 70 17.58 -20.56 0.98
N LEU A 71 18.41 -19.99 0.10
CA LEU A 71 19.57 -20.65 -0.47
C LEU A 71 20.62 -20.94 0.62
N SER A 72 20.88 -19.97 1.50
CA SER A 72 21.80 -20.11 2.63
C SER A 72 21.36 -21.19 3.64
N LEU A 73 20.06 -21.49 3.73
CA LEU A 73 19.50 -22.56 4.57
C LEU A 73 19.61 -23.96 3.95
N HIS A 74 19.66 -24.08 2.63
CA HIS A 74 19.79 -25.39 1.95
C HIS A 74 21.26 -25.83 1.75
N LEU A 75 22.22 -24.93 1.94
CA LEU A 75 23.66 -25.18 1.81
C LEU A 75 24.35 -25.45 3.16
N LYS A 76 23.61 -25.46 4.28
CA LYS A 76 24.09 -25.83 5.62
C LYS A 76 23.50 -27.18 6.01
#